data_AF-A0A941YAN0-F1
#
_entry.id   AF-A0A941YAN0-F1
#
_cell.length_a   1.000
_cell.length_b   1.000
_cell.length_c   1.000
_cell.angle_alpha   90.00
_cell.angle_beta   90.00
_cell.angle_gamma   90.00
#
_symmetry.space_group_name_H-M   'P 1'
#
loop_
_entity.id
_entity.type
_entity.pdbx_description
1 polymer ?
#
loop_
_entity_poly.entity_id
_entity_poly.type
_entity_poly.pdbx_seq_one_letter_code
_entity_poly.pdbx_strand_id
1 'polypeptide(L)'
;MIPELESLRDKLASREQTGRIRIDSESDEAFAIVPTIEDTFTINVSYSDGTYQIAVGPWYGQFEDIQSASAVTCWLLTPYYRIATSYTQDQPIASWLEIYTDAGWESTEYVYFEDSDSIESPVDNADKIVILTQAVFLDSSFTAYHPAAHLDGAGYPLGTIIGETTYEMREDGWYPTGVPIAD
;
A
#
# COMPACT_ATOMS: atom_id res chain seq x y z
N MET A 1 19.87 -0.70 16.14
CA MET A 1 19.21 -0.30 14.89
C MET A 1 20.16 0.53 14.07
N ILE A 2 20.23 0.38 12.75
CA ILE A 2 21.08 1.25 11.94
C ILE A 2 20.58 2.71 12.02
N PRO A 3 21.47 3.72 12.02
CA PRO A 3 21.10 5.12 12.29
C PRO A 3 20.01 5.66 11.36
N GLU A 4 19.99 5.23 10.10
CA GLU A 4 19.03 5.67 9.10
C GLU A 4 17.62 5.13 9.35
N LEU A 5 17.49 3.84 9.70
CA LEU A 5 16.20 3.26 10.11
C LEU A 5 15.74 3.85 11.45
N GLU A 6 16.66 4.13 12.38
CA GLU A 6 16.35 4.81 13.63
C GLU A 6 15.77 6.20 13.36
N SER A 7 16.33 6.95 12.40
CA SER A 7 15.79 8.26 11.98
C SER A 7 14.35 8.17 11.45
N LEU A 8 14.04 7.18 10.61
CA LEU A 8 12.68 6.94 10.13
C LEU A 8 11.76 6.54 11.29
N ARG A 9 12.20 5.61 12.13
CA ARG A 9 11.45 5.18 13.32
C ARG A 9 11.10 6.37 14.21
N ASP A 10 12.06 7.24 14.49
CA ASP A 10 11.86 8.40 15.36
C ASP A 10 10.91 9.44 14.75
N LYS A 11 10.93 9.61 13.42
CA LYS A 11 9.93 10.43 12.71
C LYS A 11 8.52 9.85 12.89
N LEU A 12 8.39 8.53 12.77
CA LEU A 12 7.12 7.83 12.95
C LEU A 12 6.69 7.76 14.42
N ALA A 13 7.61 7.78 15.38
CA ALA A 13 7.32 7.80 16.82
C ALA A 13 6.53 9.05 17.24
N SER A 14 6.71 10.18 16.55
CA SER A 14 5.84 11.35 16.75
C SER A 14 4.37 11.07 16.41
N ARG A 15 4.14 10.16 15.45
CA ARG A 15 2.80 9.69 15.05
C ARG A 15 2.28 8.58 15.96
N GLU A 16 3.14 7.74 16.54
CA GLU A 16 2.78 6.78 17.59
C GLU A 16 2.13 7.47 18.80
N GLN A 17 2.55 8.70 19.14
CA GLN A 17 1.93 9.50 20.20
C GLN A 17 0.45 9.84 19.93
N THR A 18 -0.01 9.78 18.67
CA THR A 18 -1.44 9.91 18.33
C THR A 18 -2.25 8.66 18.66
N GLY A 19 -1.57 7.55 18.99
CA GLY A 19 -2.18 6.25 19.28
C GLY A 19 -2.67 5.49 18.05
N ARG A 20 -2.38 5.97 16.83
CA ARG A 20 -2.87 5.40 15.55
C ARG A 20 -1.96 4.32 14.95
N ILE A 21 -0.69 4.30 15.37
CA ILE A 21 0.28 3.28 14.97
C ILE A 21 1.05 2.83 16.21
N ARG A 22 1.60 1.62 16.15
CA ARG A 22 2.62 1.07 17.04
C ARG A 22 3.80 0.61 16.19
N ILE A 23 5.02 0.76 16.69
CA ILE A 23 6.21 0.26 16.00
C ILE A 23 6.80 -0.93 16.74
N ASP A 24 6.89 -2.05 16.04
CA ASP A 24 7.46 -3.29 16.55
C ASP A 24 8.85 -3.51 15.96
N SER A 25 9.88 -3.42 16.79
CA SER A 25 11.24 -3.73 16.35
C SER A 25 11.41 -5.25 16.29
N GLU A 26 11.79 -5.77 15.13
CA GLU A 26 12.07 -7.20 14.93
C GLU A 26 13.56 -7.51 15.07
N SER A 27 14.41 -6.60 14.58
CA SER A 27 15.87 -6.67 14.68
C SER A 27 16.48 -5.26 14.61
N ASP A 28 17.82 -5.18 14.55
CA ASP A 28 18.51 -3.91 14.29
C ASP A 28 18.33 -3.39 12.85
N GLU A 29 17.84 -4.26 11.96
CA GLU A 29 17.73 -4.03 10.52
C GLU A 29 16.29 -4.10 10.04
N ALA A 30 15.32 -4.34 10.92
CA ALA A 30 13.91 -4.48 10.55
C ALA A 30 12.97 -4.02 11.66
N PHE A 31 11.87 -3.38 11.26
CA PHE A 31 10.74 -3.08 12.13
C PHE A 31 9.42 -3.13 11.35
N ALA A 32 8.33 -3.35 12.07
CA ALA A 32 6.98 -3.33 11.54
C ALA A 32 6.22 -2.11 12.08
N ILE A 33 5.49 -1.43 11.19
CA ILE A 33 4.55 -0.37 11.53
C ILE A 33 3.16 -1.01 11.54
N VAL A 34 2.56 -1.09 12.72
CA VAL A 34 1.29 -1.75 12.95
C VAL A 34 0.25 -0.68 13.27
N PRO A 35 -0.66 -0.35 12.32
CA PRO A 35 -1.77 0.52 12.63
C PRO A 35 -2.67 -0.09 13.71
N THR A 36 -3.26 0.74 14.55
CA THR A 36 -4.09 0.33 15.70
C THR A 36 -5.59 0.48 15.44
N ILE A 37 -5.95 0.99 14.26
CA ILE A 37 -7.34 1.15 13.81
C ILE A 37 -7.75 -0.05 12.96
N GLU A 38 -9.05 -0.34 12.91
CA GLU A 38 -9.61 -1.44 12.11
C GLU A 38 -9.40 -1.22 10.61
N ASP A 39 -9.51 -2.29 9.82
CA ASP A 39 -9.42 -2.29 8.35
C ASP A 39 -8.11 -1.70 7.80
N THR A 40 -6.99 -2.11 8.38
CA THR A 40 -5.63 -1.68 8.01
C THR A 40 -4.66 -2.84 7.87
N PHE A 41 -3.46 -2.55 7.38
CA PHE A 41 -2.40 -3.52 7.17
C PHE A 41 -1.06 -3.08 7.79
N THR A 42 -0.26 -4.08 8.16
CA THR A 42 1.10 -3.85 8.65
C THR A 42 2.03 -3.50 7.49
N ILE A 43 2.91 -2.53 7.70
CA ILE A 43 4.00 -2.18 6.79
C ILE A 43 5.31 -2.65 7.42
N ASN A 44 6.01 -3.57 6.77
CA ASN A 44 7.32 -4.02 7.20
C ASN A 44 8.39 -3.20 6.50
N VAL A 45 9.36 -2.71 7.27
CA VAL A 45 10.52 -1.96 6.75
C VAL A 45 11.77 -2.68 7.19
N SER A 46 12.64 -3.02 6.24
CA SER A 46 13.93 -3.62 6.52
C SER A 46 15.05 -2.96 5.72
N TYR A 47 16.30 -3.21 6.14
CA TYR A 47 17.49 -2.82 5.42
C TYR A 47 18.44 -4.01 5.33
N SER A 48 18.81 -4.38 4.12
CA SER A 48 19.74 -5.48 3.86
C SER A 48 20.55 -5.17 2.61
N ASP A 49 21.83 -5.53 2.62
CA ASP A 49 22.72 -5.41 1.46
C ASP A 49 22.74 -4.00 0.80
N GLY A 50 22.64 -2.96 1.63
CA GLY A 50 22.67 -1.57 1.15
C GLY A 50 21.33 -1.03 0.63
N THR A 51 20.26 -1.81 0.73
CA THR A 51 18.95 -1.48 0.16
C THR A 51 17.89 -1.45 1.25
N TYR A 52 17.02 -0.44 1.24
CA TYR A 52 15.82 -0.41 2.05
C TYR A 52 14.70 -1.17 1.35
N GLN A 53 14.04 -2.05 2.07
CA GLN A 53 12.87 -2.76 1.56
C GLN A 53 11.64 -2.39 2.37
N ILE A 54 10.54 -2.12 1.67
CA ILE A 54 9.21 -1.99 2.25
C ILE A 54 8.39 -3.18 1.77
N ALA A 55 7.68 -3.86 2.66
CA ALA A 55 6.79 -4.96 2.29
C ALA A 55 5.40 -4.80 2.92
N VAL A 56 4.38 -5.06 2.12
CA VAL A 56 2.96 -5.07 2.51
C VAL A 56 2.29 -6.27 1.84
N GLY A 57 1.89 -7.25 2.65
CA GLY A 57 1.37 -8.51 2.13
C GLY A 57 2.37 -9.14 1.14
N PRO A 58 1.95 -9.45 -0.10
CA PRO A 58 2.83 -10.05 -1.11
C PRO A 58 3.66 -8.99 -1.89
N TRP A 59 3.31 -7.71 -1.80
CA TRP A 59 4.07 -6.64 -2.45
C TRP A 59 5.32 -6.27 -1.65
N TYR A 60 6.40 -5.97 -2.37
CA TYR A 60 7.57 -5.30 -1.79
C TYR A 60 8.15 -4.26 -2.76
N GLY A 61 8.74 -3.21 -2.21
CA GLY A 61 9.49 -2.21 -2.94
C GLY A 61 10.91 -2.10 -2.40
N GLN A 62 11.89 -1.92 -3.29
CA GLN A 62 13.30 -1.72 -2.95
C GLN A 62 13.73 -0.28 -3.26
N PHE A 63 14.48 0.32 -2.35
CA PHE A 63 14.89 1.72 -2.42
C PHE A 63 16.37 1.85 -2.04
N GLU A 64 17.13 2.61 -2.83
CA GLU A 64 18.55 2.87 -2.57
C GLU A 64 18.75 3.89 -1.44
N ASP A 65 17.73 4.71 -1.16
CA ASP A 65 17.81 5.79 -0.17
C ASP A 65 16.65 5.75 0.84
N ILE A 66 16.96 6.15 2.07
CA ILE A 66 16.01 6.16 3.17
C ILE A 66 14.88 7.17 2.95
N GLN A 67 15.10 8.26 2.22
CA GLN A 67 14.11 9.30 2.01
C GLN A 67 12.96 8.79 1.14
N SER A 68 13.27 8.10 0.04
CA SER A 68 12.30 7.44 -0.82
C SER A 68 11.53 6.34 -0.06
N ALA A 69 12.24 5.50 0.69
CA ALA A 69 11.60 4.47 1.50
C ALA A 69 10.68 5.08 2.58
N SER A 70 11.13 6.15 3.24
CA SER A 70 10.34 6.88 4.24
C SER A 70 9.08 7.49 3.63
N ALA A 71 9.19 8.08 2.43
CA ALA A 71 8.08 8.69 1.74
C ALA A 71 7.01 7.66 1.40
N VAL A 72 7.39 6.55 0.76
CA VAL A 72 6.45 5.46 0.42
C VAL A 72 5.81 4.87 1.67
N THR A 73 6.59 4.64 2.73
CA THR A 73 6.08 4.18 4.03
C THR A 73 5.03 5.13 4.60
N CYS A 74 5.28 6.44 4.57
CA CYS A 74 4.35 7.45 5.07
C CYS A 74 3.09 7.54 4.20
N TRP A 75 3.23 7.43 2.88
CA TRP A 75 2.11 7.50 1.95
C TRP A 75 1.22 6.26 2.01
N LEU A 76 1.79 5.07 2.23
CA LEU A 76 1.02 3.83 2.47
C LEU A 76 0.15 3.90 3.74
N LEU A 77 0.42 4.83 4.66
CA LEU A 77 -0.44 5.10 5.82
C LEU A 77 -1.59 6.07 5.50
N THR A 78 -1.72 6.51 4.26
CA THR A 78 -2.77 7.43 3.78
C THR A 78 -3.67 6.74 2.76
N PRO A 79 -4.89 7.25 2.50
CA PRO A 79 -5.80 6.65 1.53
C PRO A 79 -5.41 6.90 0.07
N TYR A 80 -4.27 7.56 -0.19
CA TYR A 80 -3.84 7.94 -1.54
C TYR A 80 -2.92 6.92 -2.20
N TYR A 81 -2.47 5.91 -1.43
CA TYR A 81 -1.66 4.79 -1.89
C TYR A 81 -2.38 3.50 -1.52
N ARG A 82 -2.42 2.53 -2.43
CA ARG A 82 -2.99 1.20 -2.17
C ARG A 82 -2.19 0.12 -2.84
N ILE A 83 -2.21 -1.08 -2.26
CA ILE A 83 -1.54 -2.25 -2.84
C ILE A 83 -2.58 -3.05 -3.60
N ALA A 84 -2.26 -3.42 -4.83
CA ALA A 84 -3.06 -4.34 -5.60
C ALA A 84 -2.26 -5.62 -5.88
N THR A 85 -2.93 -6.75 -5.79
CA THR A 85 -2.34 -8.07 -6.06
C THR A 85 -3.31 -8.84 -6.95
N SER A 86 -2.83 -9.28 -8.10
CA SER A 86 -3.58 -10.18 -8.98
C SER A 86 -3.31 -11.63 -8.62
N TYR A 87 -4.34 -12.45 -8.83
CA TYR A 87 -4.33 -13.88 -8.57
C TYR A 87 -4.88 -14.67 -9.75
N THR A 88 -4.41 -15.91 -9.88
CA THR A 88 -5.00 -16.96 -10.71
C THR A 88 -5.11 -18.23 -9.86
N GLN A 89 -6.30 -18.82 -9.74
CA GLN A 89 -6.53 -20.03 -8.93
C GLN A 89 -5.95 -19.91 -7.51
N ASP A 90 -6.18 -18.75 -6.87
CA ASP A 90 -5.69 -18.39 -5.54
C ASP A 90 -4.16 -18.30 -5.38
N GLN A 91 -3.38 -18.40 -6.47
CA GLN A 91 -1.95 -18.10 -6.46
C GLN A 91 -1.70 -16.65 -6.88
N PRO A 92 -0.91 -15.86 -6.12
CA PRO A 92 -0.56 -14.51 -6.53
C PRO A 92 0.34 -14.56 -7.77
N ILE A 93 0.04 -13.74 -8.78
CA ILE A 93 0.82 -13.68 -10.04
C ILE A 93 1.63 -12.39 -10.16
N ALA A 94 1.07 -11.26 -9.73
CA ALA A 94 1.81 -10.01 -9.59
C ALA A 94 1.22 -9.14 -8.49
N SER A 95 2.03 -8.24 -7.95
CA SER A 95 1.56 -7.18 -7.07
C SER A 95 2.20 -5.85 -7.43
N TRP A 96 1.45 -4.76 -7.27
CA TRP A 96 1.91 -3.41 -7.58
C TRP A 96 1.34 -2.42 -6.57
N LEU A 97 1.96 -1.25 -6.55
CA LEU A 97 1.45 -0.10 -5.84
C LEU A 97 0.59 0.71 -6.80
N GLU A 98 -0.53 1.25 -6.31
CA GLU A 98 -1.31 2.24 -7.02
C GLU A 98 -1.28 3.56 -6.27
N ILE A 99 -1.07 4.64 -7.03
CA ILE A 99 -0.94 6.00 -6.54
C ILE A 99 -2.12 6.81 -7.09
N TYR A 100 -2.84 7.49 -6.20
CA TYR A 100 -3.92 8.38 -6.62
C TYR A 100 -3.36 9.74 -7.07
N THR A 101 -3.73 10.15 -8.29
CA THR A 101 -3.36 11.43 -8.90
C THR A 101 -4.62 12.23 -9.27
N ASP A 102 -4.44 13.34 -10.00
CA ASP A 102 -5.55 14.07 -10.61
C ASP A 102 -6.22 13.32 -11.78
N ALA A 103 -5.55 12.33 -12.36
CA ALA A 103 -6.09 11.48 -13.42
C ALA A 103 -6.80 10.21 -12.89
N GLY A 104 -6.64 9.89 -11.60
CA GLY A 104 -7.19 8.68 -10.99
C GLY A 104 -6.11 7.81 -10.37
N TRP A 105 -6.37 6.51 -10.28
CA TRP A 105 -5.38 5.54 -9.79
C TRP A 105 -4.41 5.18 -10.91
N GLU A 106 -3.12 5.33 -10.64
CA GLU A 106 -2.02 4.96 -11.54
C GLU A 106 -1.20 3.83 -10.94
N SER A 107 -1.03 2.75 -11.70
CA SER A 107 -0.22 1.59 -11.30
C SER A 107 1.27 1.88 -11.48
N THR A 108 2.08 1.49 -10.48
CA THR A 108 3.54 1.46 -10.59
C THR A 108 4.02 0.20 -11.31
N GLU A 109 5.34 0.00 -11.32
CA GLU A 109 5.95 -1.25 -11.76
C GLU A 109 5.40 -2.47 -10.98
N TYR A 110 5.27 -3.59 -11.70
CA TYR A 110 4.76 -4.86 -11.19
C TYR A 110 5.89 -5.69 -10.58
N VAL A 111 5.62 -6.25 -9.41
CA VAL A 111 6.41 -7.32 -8.81
C VAL A 111 5.77 -8.65 -9.21
N TYR A 112 6.42 -9.38 -10.10
CA TYR A 112 5.97 -10.69 -10.58
C TYR A 112 6.43 -11.80 -9.63
N PHE A 113 5.55 -12.78 -9.38
CA PHE A 113 5.90 -13.99 -8.62
C PHE A 113 6.36 -15.11 -9.58
N GLU A 114 7.10 -16.11 -9.10
CA GLU A 114 7.80 -17.11 -9.94
C GLU A 114 6.91 -17.72 -11.07
N ASP A 115 7.53 -17.98 -12.23
CA ASP A 115 6.92 -18.47 -13.49
C ASP A 115 5.96 -17.52 -14.23
N SER A 116 5.83 -16.24 -13.82
CA SER A 116 4.92 -15.27 -14.46
C SER A 116 5.56 -14.26 -15.42
N ASP A 117 6.87 -14.33 -15.69
CA ASP A 117 7.59 -13.44 -16.64
C ASP A 117 7.06 -13.47 -18.09
N SER A 118 6.15 -14.41 -18.40
CA SER A 118 5.48 -14.54 -19.70
C SER A 118 4.10 -13.89 -19.77
N ILE A 119 3.62 -13.31 -18.66
CA ILE A 119 2.31 -12.67 -18.59
C ILE A 119 2.41 -11.24 -19.12
N GLU A 120 1.86 -10.98 -20.31
CA GLU A 120 1.86 -9.64 -20.92
C GLU A 120 1.06 -8.61 -20.09
N SER A 121 0.05 -9.06 -19.34
CA SER A 121 -0.78 -8.21 -18.48
C SER A 121 -1.27 -9.00 -17.26
N PRO A 122 -0.75 -8.72 -16.05
CA PRO A 122 -1.16 -9.43 -14.84
C PRO A 122 -2.61 -9.15 -14.45
N VAL A 123 -3.22 -8.07 -14.96
CA VAL A 123 -4.64 -7.77 -14.77
C VAL A 123 -5.50 -8.64 -15.69
N ASP A 124 -5.16 -8.73 -16.97
CA ASP A 124 -6.00 -9.45 -17.95
C ASP A 124 -5.97 -10.98 -17.76
N ASN A 125 -4.93 -11.50 -17.10
CA ASN A 125 -4.77 -12.92 -16.81
C ASN A 125 -5.23 -13.32 -15.40
N ALA A 126 -5.75 -12.37 -14.62
CA ALA A 126 -6.24 -12.61 -13.29
C ALA A 126 -7.71 -13.06 -13.29
N ASP A 127 -8.05 -14.02 -12.43
CA ASP A 127 -9.45 -14.29 -12.07
C ASP A 127 -9.90 -13.45 -10.86
N LYS A 128 -8.93 -12.92 -10.10
CA LYS A 128 -9.14 -12.19 -8.85
C LYS A 128 -8.08 -11.11 -8.66
N ILE A 129 -8.48 -9.92 -8.19
CA ILE A 129 -7.58 -8.86 -7.73
C ILE A 129 -7.95 -8.50 -6.29
N VAL A 130 -6.96 -8.51 -5.40
CA VAL A 130 -7.12 -8.03 -4.02
C VAL A 130 -6.48 -6.66 -3.91
N ILE A 131 -7.22 -5.70 -3.36
CA ILE A 131 -6.76 -4.33 -3.12
C ILE A 131 -6.75 -4.06 -1.62
N LEU A 132 -5.60 -3.65 -1.09
CA LEU A 132 -5.41 -3.21 0.28
C LEU A 132 -5.28 -1.68 0.31
N THR A 133 -6.24 -1.01 0.93
CA THR A 133 -6.21 0.44 1.14
C THR A 133 -6.35 0.74 2.63
N GLN A 134 -5.67 1.76 3.15
CA GLN A 134 -5.84 2.17 4.54
C GLN A 134 -5.86 3.68 4.70
N ALA A 135 -6.49 4.16 5.78
CA ALA A 135 -6.60 5.59 6.08
C ALA A 135 -6.13 5.90 7.52
N VAL A 136 -4.89 5.51 7.84
CA VAL A 136 -4.30 5.76 9.16
C VAL A 136 -4.09 7.25 9.39
N PHE A 137 -3.69 7.99 8.35
CA PHE A 137 -3.59 9.44 8.36
C PHE A 137 -4.32 10.03 7.16
N LEU A 138 -4.92 11.20 7.38
CA LEU A 138 -5.39 12.05 6.30
C LEU A 138 -4.39 13.19 6.18
N ASP A 139 -3.69 13.26 5.05
CA ASP A 139 -2.69 14.30 4.83
C ASP A 139 -3.30 15.45 4.04
N SER A 140 -3.59 16.56 4.73
CA SER A 140 -4.13 17.78 4.12
C SER A 140 -3.21 18.40 3.07
N SER A 141 -1.92 18.01 3.03
CA SER A 141 -1.00 18.46 1.99
C SER A 141 -1.22 17.77 0.65
N PHE A 142 -1.93 16.63 0.58
CA PHE A 142 -2.17 15.91 -0.66
C PHE A 142 -2.83 16.82 -1.72
N THR A 143 -3.89 17.54 -1.35
CA THR A 143 -4.58 18.47 -2.26
C THR A 143 -3.73 19.70 -2.63
N ALA A 144 -2.65 19.99 -1.90
CA ALA A 144 -1.71 21.03 -2.31
C ALA A 144 -0.81 20.55 -3.47
N TYR A 145 -0.46 19.25 -3.49
CA TYR A 145 0.30 18.63 -4.57
C TYR A 145 -0.58 18.23 -5.76
N HIS A 146 -1.80 17.76 -5.50
CA HIS A 146 -2.80 17.33 -6.49
C HIS A 146 -4.09 18.15 -6.37
N PRO A 147 -4.08 19.45 -6.72
CA PRO A 147 -5.23 20.34 -6.52
C PRO A 147 -6.46 19.98 -7.36
N ALA A 148 -6.29 19.17 -8.41
CA ALA A 148 -7.37 18.69 -9.26
C ALA A 148 -7.82 17.25 -8.91
N ALA A 149 -7.30 16.65 -7.84
CA ALA A 149 -7.71 15.33 -7.39
C ALA A 149 -9.20 15.32 -7.00
N HIS A 150 -9.93 14.30 -7.45
CA HIS A 150 -11.34 14.15 -7.14
C HIS A 150 -11.51 13.35 -5.85
N LEU A 151 -11.83 14.04 -4.76
CA LEU A 151 -12.02 13.43 -3.44
C LEU A 151 -13.49 13.44 -3.04
N ASP A 152 -13.88 12.48 -2.21
CA ASP A 152 -15.20 12.43 -1.58
C ASP A 152 -15.32 13.42 -0.39
N GLY A 153 -16.48 13.41 0.28
CA GLY A 153 -16.72 14.27 1.44
C GLY A 153 -15.85 13.96 2.67
N ALA A 154 -15.23 12.77 2.72
CA ALA A 154 -14.30 12.37 3.76
C ALA A 154 -12.83 12.71 3.41
N GLY A 155 -12.56 13.18 2.19
CA GLY A 155 -11.22 13.52 1.70
C GLY A 155 -10.47 12.32 1.12
N TYR A 156 -11.17 11.23 0.80
CA TYR A 156 -10.59 10.04 0.17
C TYR A 156 -10.74 10.09 -1.34
N PRO A 157 -9.88 9.38 -2.10
CA PRO A 157 -10.14 9.17 -3.52
C PRO A 157 -11.56 8.62 -3.74
N LEU A 158 -12.23 9.07 -4.81
CA LEU A 158 -13.60 8.61 -5.10
C LEU A 158 -13.65 7.08 -5.23
N GLY A 159 -14.62 6.47 -4.55
CA GLY A 159 -14.83 5.02 -4.57
C GLY A 159 -13.83 4.21 -3.74
N THR A 160 -13.03 4.87 -2.90
CA THR A 160 -12.13 4.17 -1.96
C THR A 160 -12.92 3.34 -0.96
N ILE A 161 -12.52 2.08 -0.82
CA ILE A 161 -12.94 1.18 0.25
C ILE A 161 -11.72 0.94 1.12
N ILE A 162 -11.84 1.23 2.42
CA ILE A 162 -10.78 1.01 3.40
C ILE A 162 -10.76 -0.47 3.80
N GLY A 163 -9.57 -1.01 4.00
CA GLY A 163 -9.31 -2.42 4.26
C GLY A 163 -8.99 -3.19 2.99
N GLU A 164 -9.36 -4.48 3.03
CA GLU A 164 -9.20 -5.40 1.90
C GLU A 164 -10.47 -5.42 1.05
N THR A 165 -10.33 -5.18 -0.24
CA THR A 165 -11.38 -5.37 -1.23
C THR A 165 -10.95 -6.40 -2.25
N THR A 166 -11.76 -7.44 -2.43
CA THR A 166 -11.54 -8.40 -3.51
C THR A 166 -12.38 -8.00 -4.72
N TYR A 167 -11.82 -8.12 -5.92
CA TYR A 167 -12.51 -8.01 -7.18
C TYR A 167 -12.38 -9.36 -7.89
N GLU A 168 -13.48 -9.88 -8.42
CA GLU A 168 -13.50 -11.10 -9.22
C GLU A 168 -13.88 -10.77 -10.66
N MET A 169 -13.18 -11.39 -11.61
CA MET A 169 -13.49 -11.28 -13.03
C MET A 169 -14.72 -12.13 -13.35
N ARG A 170 -15.73 -11.51 -13.95
CA ARG A 170 -16.92 -12.16 -14.52
C ARG A 170 -16.96 -11.93 -16.02
N GLU A 171 -17.94 -12.54 -16.70
CA GLU A 171 -18.08 -12.47 -18.17
C GLU A 171 -18.10 -11.03 -18.72
N ASP A 172 -18.56 -10.06 -17.92
CA ASP A 172 -18.75 -8.65 -18.30
C ASP A 172 -17.88 -7.65 -17.52
N GLY A 173 -16.93 -8.13 -16.70
CA GLY A 173 -15.92 -7.29 -16.06
C GLY A 173 -15.61 -7.64 -14.60
N TRP A 174 -14.91 -6.72 -13.93
CA TRP A 174 -14.51 -6.84 -12.54
C TRP A 174 -15.63 -6.41 -11.58
N TYR A 175 -15.90 -7.24 -10.58
CA TYR A 175 -16.90 -6.95 -9.56
C TYR A 175 -16.33 -7.08 -8.16
N PRO A 176 -16.57 -6.12 -7.25
CA PRO A 176 -16.15 -6.26 -5.88
C PRO A 176 -16.91 -7.43 -5.22
N THR A 177 -16.18 -8.26 -4.49
CA THR A 177 -16.68 -9.33 -3.62
C THR A 177 -16.18 -9.09 -2.20
N GLY A 178 -17.05 -9.33 -1.22
CA GLY A 178 -16.87 -8.87 0.16
C GLY A 178 -17.95 -7.86 0.56
N VAL A 179 -18.18 -7.70 1.87
CA VAL A 179 -19.28 -6.87 2.37
C VAL A 179 -19.01 -5.42 1.97
N PRO A 180 -19.90 -4.77 1.19
CA PRO A 180 -19.83 -3.32 1.05
C PRO A 180 -20.07 -2.74 2.44
N ILE A 181 -19.13 -1.98 2.97
CA ILE A 181 -19.41 -1.12 4.11
C ILE A 181 -20.44 -0.13 3.58
N ALA A 182 -21.70 -0.40 3.90
CA ALA A 182 -22.85 0.39 3.46
C ALA A 182 -22.75 1.82 4.01
N ASP A 183 -23.21 2.78 3.20
CA ASP A 183 -23.47 4.18 3.57
C ASP A 183 -24.19 4.36 4.92
#